data_AF-A0ABD6S0Q8-F1
#
_entry.id   AF-A0ABD6S0Q8-F1
#
_cell.length_a   1.000
_cell.length_b   1.000
_cell.length_c   1.000
_cell.angle_alpha   90.00
_cell.angle_beta   90.00
_cell.angle_gamma   90.00
#
_symmetry.space_group_name_H-M   'P 1'
#
loop_
_entity.id
_entity.type
_entity.pdbx_description
1 polymer ?
#
loop_
_entity_poly.entity_id
_entity_poly.type
_entity_poly.pdbx_seq_one_letter_code
_entity_poly.pdbx_strand_id
1 'polypeptide(L)'
;MILIANLGRIILHKDESNFKDIDHIGSSGSAAGEFSSEKRLKKNIKLLKVDTPLLDCIKDCFNISIDSIDYKNISGTKHEKDKVLSIYSKFKTPKSIFEKYSYYDINPKLYYEDDKGNRSYTPIDHISHTPDNFHFIGIFKYLKLRGAI
;
A
#
# COMPACT_ATOMS: atom_id res chain seq x y z
N MET A 1 25.32 4.12 -30.59
CA MET A 1 25.32 4.07 -29.11
C MET A 1 23.98 3.50 -28.68
N ILE A 2 23.95 2.31 -28.08
CA ILE A 2 22.70 1.67 -27.64
C ILE A 2 22.42 2.14 -26.21
N LEU A 3 21.33 2.88 -26.01
CA LEU A 3 20.88 3.28 -24.69
C LEU A 3 20.16 2.10 -24.04
N ILE A 4 20.81 1.41 -23.11
CA ILE A 4 20.17 0.38 -22.29
C ILE A 4 19.58 1.09 -21.07
N ALA A 5 18.26 1.26 -21.04
CA ALA A 5 17.53 1.82 -19.91
C ALA A 5 16.90 0.68 -19.08
N ASN A 6 17.31 0.53 -17.82
CA ASN A 6 16.64 -0.35 -16.87
C ASN A 6 15.41 0.39 -16.31
N LEU A 7 14.21 -0.02 -16.73
CA LEU A 7 12.92 0.57 -16.33
C LEU A 7 12.43 0.10 -14.94
N GLY A 8 13.21 -0.70 -14.23
CA GLY A 8 12.80 -1.32 -12.98
C GLY A 8 11.96 -2.59 -13.17
N ARG A 9 11.14 -2.93 -12.18
CA ARG A 9 10.32 -4.15 -12.17
C ARG A 9 8.85 -3.78 -12.35
N ILE A 10 8.25 -4.24 -13.44
CA ILE A 10 6.80 -4.13 -13.69
C ILE A 10 6.15 -5.46 -13.30
N ILE A 11 5.10 -5.42 -12.49
CA ILE A 11 4.34 -6.60 -12.08
C ILE A 11 2.88 -6.39 -12.48
N LEU A 12 2.36 -7.29 -13.33
CA LEU A 12 0.98 -7.26 -13.82
C LEU A 12 0.17 -8.35 -13.11
N HIS A 13 -1.04 -8.02 -12.67
CA HIS A 13 -1.95 -8.96 -12.02
C HIS A 13 -3.33 -8.92 -12.69
N LYS A 14 -3.90 -10.10 -12.92
CA LYS A 14 -5.33 -10.26 -13.22
C LYS A 14 -6.06 -10.42 -11.89
N ASP A 15 -6.94 -9.48 -11.57
CA ASP A 15 -7.77 -9.56 -10.37
C ASP A 15 -9.18 -10.03 -10.72
N GLU A 16 -9.60 -11.14 -10.13
CA GLU A 16 -11.01 -11.57 -10.10
C GLU A 16 -11.59 -11.11 -8.77
N SER A 17 -11.82 -9.81 -8.65
CA SER A 17 -12.31 -9.23 -7.40
C SER A 17 -13.77 -9.58 -7.14
N ASN A 18 -14.03 -10.40 -6.12
CA ASN A 18 -15.37 -10.61 -5.57
C ASN A 18 -15.50 -9.85 -4.24
N PHE A 19 -15.78 -8.54 -4.30
CA PHE A 19 -15.99 -7.68 -3.12
C PHE A 19 -17.34 -7.92 -2.42
N LYS A 20 -17.84 -9.16 -2.40
CA LYS A 20 -19.18 -9.46 -1.89
C LYS A 20 -19.27 -9.41 -0.37
N ASP A 21 -18.14 -9.47 0.32
CA ASP A 21 -18.05 -9.70 1.76
C ASP A 21 -17.87 -8.42 2.61
N ILE A 22 -17.49 -7.32 1.97
CA ILE A 22 -17.14 -6.05 2.63
C ILE A 22 -17.67 -4.89 1.80
N ASP A 23 -18.45 -3.99 2.43
CA ASP A 23 -18.93 -2.76 1.82
C ASP A 23 -18.00 -1.58 2.13
N HIS A 24 -17.72 -0.75 1.14
CA HIS A 24 -17.07 0.53 1.35
C HIS A 24 -18.09 1.56 1.86
N ILE A 25 -17.79 2.21 2.99
CA ILE A 25 -18.66 3.23 3.60
C ILE A 25 -18.19 4.63 3.20
N GLY A 26 -16.89 4.86 3.27
CA GLY A 26 -16.30 6.14 2.92
C GLY A 26 -14.78 6.10 2.96
N SER A 27 -14.18 7.15 2.40
CA SER A 27 -12.74 7.39 2.42
C SER A 27 -12.46 8.87 2.53
N SER A 28 -11.32 9.20 3.13
CA SER A 28 -10.76 10.54 3.10
C SER A 28 -9.27 10.49 2.78
N GLY A 29 -8.76 11.58 2.23
CA GLY A 29 -7.35 11.72 1.88
C GLY A 29 -6.87 13.14 2.17
N SER A 30 -5.59 13.30 2.48
CA SER A 30 -4.96 14.61 2.68
C SER A 30 -3.87 14.88 1.65
N ALA A 31 -3.58 16.17 1.42
CA ALA A 31 -2.44 16.58 0.61
C ALA A 31 -1.09 16.10 1.18
N ALA A 32 -1.05 15.68 2.45
CA ALA A 32 0.13 15.13 3.10
C ALA A 32 0.31 13.61 2.84
N GLY A 33 -0.51 13.03 1.95
CA GLY A 33 -0.43 11.61 1.57
C GLY A 33 -0.98 10.65 2.61
N GLU A 34 -1.84 11.15 3.51
CA GLU A 34 -2.59 10.32 4.47
C GLU A 34 -3.91 9.91 3.84
N PHE A 35 -4.26 8.64 3.93
CA PHE A 35 -5.53 8.10 3.50
C PHE A 35 -6.18 7.33 4.65
N SER A 36 -7.49 7.47 4.76
CA SER A 36 -8.30 6.65 5.64
C SER A 36 -9.52 6.14 4.90
N SER A 37 -9.95 4.93 5.23
CA SER A 37 -11.20 4.37 4.73
C SER A 37 -11.91 3.52 5.76
N GLU A 38 -13.22 3.50 5.62
CA GLU A 38 -14.13 2.76 6.48
C GLU A 38 -14.84 1.68 5.67
N LYS A 39 -14.82 0.45 6.19
CA LYS A 39 -15.37 -0.72 5.51
C LYS A 39 -16.29 -1.51 6.43
N ARG A 40 -17.55 -1.72 6.05
CA ARG A 40 -18.53 -2.51 6.81
C ARG A 40 -18.43 -3.98 6.45
N LEU A 41 -18.35 -4.84 7.46
CA LEU A 41 -18.31 -6.28 7.27
C LEU A 41 -19.71 -6.87 7.08
N LYS A 42 -19.91 -7.70 6.06
CA LYS A 42 -21.19 -8.42 5.85
C LYS A 42 -21.28 -9.75 6.59
N LYS A 43 -20.16 -10.22 7.14
CA LYS A 43 -20.02 -11.47 7.89
C LYS A 43 -18.87 -11.38 8.86
N ASN A 44 -18.80 -12.33 9.79
CA ASN A 44 -17.64 -12.49 10.65
C ASN A 44 -16.41 -12.85 9.81
N ILE A 45 -15.27 -12.25 10.16
CA ILE A 45 -13.99 -12.55 9.51
C ILE A 45 -12.86 -12.61 10.52
N LYS A 46 -11.79 -13.28 10.13
CA LYS A 46 -10.49 -13.24 10.77
C LYS A 46 -9.47 -12.65 9.81
N LEU A 47 -8.78 -11.60 10.24
CA LEU A 47 -7.73 -10.99 9.43
C LEU A 47 -6.52 -11.92 9.36
N LEU A 48 -5.91 -12.02 8.18
CA LEU A 48 -4.78 -12.92 7.93
C LEU A 48 -3.47 -12.15 7.82
N LYS A 49 -3.41 -11.21 6.88
CA LYS A 49 -2.23 -10.38 6.59
C LYS A 49 -2.57 -9.22 5.67
N VAL A 50 -1.70 -8.23 5.64
CA VAL A 50 -1.60 -7.29 4.52
C VAL A 50 -0.43 -7.71 3.65
N ASP A 51 -0.64 -7.74 2.34
CA ASP A 51 0.41 -8.11 1.38
C ASP A 51 0.36 -7.23 0.14
N THR A 52 1.51 -7.05 -0.48
CA THR A 52 1.66 -6.35 -1.77
C THR A 52 2.87 -6.92 -2.49
N PRO A 53 2.88 -6.97 -3.83
CA PRO A 53 4.09 -7.31 -4.55
C PRO A 53 5.26 -6.45 -4.08
N LEU A 54 6.41 -7.08 -3.86
CA LEU A 54 7.63 -6.43 -3.36
C LEU A 54 7.52 -5.85 -1.95
N LEU A 55 6.56 -6.28 -1.12
CA LEU A 55 6.39 -5.78 0.25
C LEU A 55 7.72 -5.64 1.00
N ASP A 56 8.61 -6.64 0.93
CA ASP A 56 9.91 -6.59 1.60
C ASP A 56 10.83 -5.46 1.15
N CYS A 57 10.72 -5.02 -0.10
CA CYS A 57 11.51 -3.92 -0.66
C CYS A 57 10.94 -2.55 -0.28
N ILE A 58 9.64 -2.45 -0.01
CA ILE A 58 8.92 -1.17 0.13
C ILE A 58 8.22 -0.97 1.48
N LYS A 59 8.27 -1.96 2.39
CA LYS A 59 7.64 -1.90 3.72
C LYS A 59 8.09 -0.74 4.59
N ASP A 60 9.27 -0.19 4.32
CA ASP A 60 9.81 0.97 5.03
C ASP A 60 9.35 2.31 4.43
N CYS A 61 8.72 2.29 3.25
CA CYS A 61 8.21 3.48 2.54
C CYS A 61 6.80 3.88 2.97
N PHE A 62 6.08 3.05 3.74
CA PHE A 62 4.71 3.36 4.14
C PHE A 62 4.38 2.87 5.56
N ASN A 63 3.24 3.33 6.06
CA ASN A 63 2.57 2.83 7.25
C ASN A 63 1.15 2.42 6.89
N ILE A 64 0.66 1.35 7.50
CA ILE A 64 -0.73 0.91 7.43
C ILE A 64 -1.15 0.50 8.83
N SER A 65 -2.35 0.91 9.25
CA SER A 65 -3.02 0.35 10.42
C SER A 65 -4.46 -0.01 10.10
N ILE A 66 -4.95 -1.04 10.80
CA ILE A 66 -6.34 -1.50 10.75
C ILE A 66 -6.85 -1.50 12.20
N ASP A 67 -7.90 -0.73 12.48
CA ASP A 67 -8.40 -0.50 13.84
C ASP A 67 -7.28 -0.11 14.83
N SER A 68 -6.38 0.79 14.40
CA SER A 68 -5.19 1.22 15.16
C SER A 68 -4.11 0.15 15.41
N ILE A 69 -4.25 -1.04 14.82
CA ILE A 69 -3.24 -2.12 14.88
C ILE A 69 -2.33 -2.03 13.66
N ASP A 70 -1.01 -2.03 13.86
CA ASP A 70 -0.03 -2.10 12.76
C ASP A 70 -0.28 -3.35 11.90
N TYR A 71 -0.29 -3.19 10.57
CA TYR A 71 -0.56 -4.28 9.63
C TYR A 71 0.33 -5.53 9.81
N LYS A 72 1.51 -5.38 10.41
CA LYS A 72 2.42 -6.50 10.70
C LYS A 72 1.88 -7.42 11.80
N ASN A 73 0.97 -6.90 12.63
CA ASN A 73 0.47 -7.54 13.84
C ASN A 73 -1.03 -7.90 13.77
N ILE A 74 -1.70 -7.68 12.63
CA ILE A 74 -3.15 -7.94 12.48
C ILE A 74 -3.51 -9.43 12.35
N SER A 75 -2.53 -10.31 12.19
CA SER A 75 -2.82 -11.73 11.93
C SER A 75 -3.57 -12.37 13.09
N GLY A 76 -4.73 -12.94 12.80
CA GLY A 76 -5.57 -13.62 13.77
C GLY A 76 -6.61 -12.75 14.47
N THR A 77 -6.67 -11.44 14.21
CA THR A 77 -7.72 -10.58 14.79
C THR A 77 -9.08 -10.95 14.21
N LYS A 78 -10.07 -11.11 15.10
CA LYS A 78 -11.45 -11.47 14.73
C LYS A 78 -12.34 -10.24 14.77
N HIS A 79 -13.22 -10.13 13.78
CA HIS A 79 -14.15 -9.04 13.64
C HIS A 79 -15.53 -9.61 13.31
N GLU A 80 -16.53 -9.12 14.02
CA GLU A 80 -17.91 -9.57 13.86
C GLU A 80 -18.58 -8.90 12.65
N LYS A 81 -19.64 -9.53 12.15
CA LYS A 81 -20.54 -8.94 11.17
C LYS A 81 -21.00 -7.54 11.62
N ASP A 82 -21.24 -6.66 10.65
CA ASP A 82 -21.70 -5.28 10.81
C ASP A 82 -20.69 -4.33 11.49
N LYS A 83 -19.57 -4.85 12.02
CA LYS A 83 -18.45 -4.02 12.46
C LYS A 83 -17.91 -3.19 11.29
N VAL A 84 -17.55 -1.94 11.58
CA VAL A 84 -16.83 -1.05 10.67
C VAL A 84 -15.35 -1.18 10.96
N LEU A 85 -14.57 -1.59 9.96
CA LEU A 85 -13.11 -1.53 9.99
C LEU A 85 -12.65 -0.13 9.61
N SER A 86 -11.76 0.43 10.41
CA SER A 86 -11.04 1.66 10.08
C SER A 86 -9.66 1.30 9.55
N ILE A 87 -9.39 1.66 8.30
CA ILE A 87 -8.10 1.42 7.65
C ILE A 87 -7.44 2.78 7.46
N TYR A 88 -6.19 2.90 7.90
CA TYR A 88 -5.36 4.07 7.69
C TYR A 88 -4.11 3.66 6.91
N SER A 89 -3.71 4.49 5.96
CA SER A 89 -2.49 4.31 5.20
C SER A 89 -1.79 5.65 4.98
N LYS A 90 -0.45 5.63 4.93
CA LYS A 90 0.37 6.82 4.67
C LYS A 90 1.67 6.44 4.01
N PHE A 91 2.03 7.12 2.91
CA PHE A 91 3.39 7.08 2.39
C PHE A 91 4.31 7.92 3.29
N LYS A 92 5.44 7.35 3.71
CA LYS A 92 6.41 8.02 4.57
C LYS A 92 7.19 9.05 3.77
N THR A 93 7.54 10.15 4.41
CA THR A 93 8.47 11.11 3.82
C THR A 93 9.75 10.40 3.34
N PRO A 94 10.12 10.54 2.05
CA PRO A 94 11.35 9.96 1.52
C PRO A 94 12.58 10.34 2.33
N LYS A 95 13.40 9.36 2.70
CA LYS A 95 14.62 9.57 3.51
C LYS A 95 15.89 9.67 2.67
N SER A 96 15.86 9.14 1.45
CA SER A 96 16.99 9.15 0.52
C SER A 96 16.66 9.92 -0.76
N ILE A 97 17.70 10.37 -1.47
CA ILE A 97 17.54 10.98 -2.81
C ILE A 97 16.95 9.98 -3.81
N PHE A 98 17.16 8.68 -3.59
CA PHE A 98 16.61 7.62 -4.41
C PHE A 98 15.10 7.50 -4.20
N GLU A 99 14.64 7.41 -2.96
CA GLU A 99 13.20 7.40 -2.64
C GLU A 99 12.52 8.69 -3.11
N LYS A 100 13.17 9.85 -2.91
CA LYS A 100 12.61 11.16 -3.28
C LYS A 100 12.26 11.24 -4.76
N TYR A 101 13.11 10.66 -5.62
CA TYR A 101 12.96 10.67 -7.08
C TYR A 101 12.43 9.37 -7.68
N SER A 102 11.99 8.44 -6.84
CA SER A 102 11.30 7.23 -7.31
C SER A 102 9.80 7.48 -7.30
N TYR A 103 9.11 6.98 -8.32
CA TYR A 103 7.65 6.93 -8.32
C TYR A 103 7.18 5.69 -7.58
N TYR A 104 6.19 5.84 -6.71
CA TYR A 104 5.56 4.71 -6.01
C TYR A 104 4.05 4.76 -6.23
N ASP A 105 3.50 3.64 -6.67
CA ASP A 105 2.07 3.34 -6.67
C ASP A 105 1.89 1.96 -6.04
N ILE A 106 1.54 1.96 -4.76
CA ILE A 106 1.50 0.77 -3.93
C ILE A 106 0.02 0.45 -3.66
N ASN A 107 -0.36 -0.79 -3.99
CA ASN A 107 -1.74 -1.28 -3.89
C ASN A 107 -1.81 -2.51 -2.97
N PRO A 108 -1.70 -2.34 -1.64
CA PRO A 108 -1.76 -3.46 -0.71
C PRO A 108 -3.14 -4.11 -0.67
N LYS A 109 -3.15 -5.38 -0.31
CA LYS A 109 -4.37 -6.19 -0.13
C LYS A 109 -4.44 -6.66 1.31
N LEU A 110 -5.58 -6.43 1.96
CA LEU A 110 -5.92 -7.00 3.25
C LEU A 110 -6.62 -8.35 3.02
N TYR A 111 -5.94 -9.44 3.38
CA TYR A 111 -6.47 -10.80 3.30
C TYR A 111 -7.20 -11.18 4.59
N TYR A 112 -8.31 -11.89 4.44
CA TYR A 112 -9.14 -12.39 5.54
C TYR A 112 -9.75 -13.74 5.21
N GLU A 113 -10.17 -14.47 6.24
CA GLU A 113 -10.96 -15.70 6.13
C GLU A 113 -12.29 -15.58 6.85
N ASP A 114 -13.34 -16.21 6.32
CA ASP A 114 -14.64 -16.32 6.98
C ASP A 114 -14.74 -17.56 7.87
N ASP A 115 -15.85 -17.69 8.60
CA ASP A 115 -16.12 -18.82 9.52
C ASP A 115 -16.16 -20.20 8.80
N LYS A 116 -16.31 -20.22 7.48
CA LYS A 116 -16.28 -21.44 6.64
C LYS A 116 -14.88 -21.74 6.11
N GLY A 117 -13.89 -20.91 6.44
CA GLY A 117 -12.51 -21.02 5.95
C GLY A 117 -12.32 -20.47 4.53
N ASN A 118 -13.31 -19.79 3.94
CA ASN A 118 -13.12 -19.19 2.62
C ASN A 118 -12.25 -17.95 2.75
N ARG A 119 -11.22 -17.87 1.91
CA ARG A 119 -10.28 -16.74 1.88
C ARG A 119 -10.66 -15.73 0.82
N SER A 120 -10.63 -14.47 1.19
CA SER A 120 -10.89 -13.33 0.34
C SER A 120 -9.89 -12.22 0.66
N TYR A 121 -9.94 -11.12 -0.11
CA TYR A 121 -9.20 -9.91 0.22
C TYR A 121 -10.02 -8.66 -0.12
N THR A 122 -9.61 -7.53 0.45
CA THR A 122 -10.07 -6.20 0.02
C THR A 122 -8.83 -5.32 -0.22
N PRO A 123 -8.81 -4.46 -1.25
CA PRO A 123 -7.72 -3.52 -1.44
C PRO A 123 -7.64 -2.56 -0.25
N ILE A 124 -6.44 -2.11 0.07
CA ILE A 124 -6.22 -0.96 0.94
C ILE A 124 -6.04 0.24 0.04
N ASP A 125 -6.76 1.32 0.36
CA ASP A 125 -6.80 2.51 -0.48
C ASP A 125 -5.41 3.17 -0.59
N HIS A 126 -5.22 3.76 -1.77
CA HIS A 126 -3.98 4.15 -2.44
C HIS A 126 -2.84 4.63 -1.53
N ILE A 127 -1.65 4.03 -1.70
CA ILE A 127 -0.41 4.51 -1.10
C ILE A 127 0.53 4.90 -2.23
N SER A 128 0.73 6.21 -2.43
CA SER A 128 1.51 6.72 -3.55
C SER A 128 2.50 7.80 -3.16
N HIS A 129 3.53 7.92 -3.98
CA HIS A 129 4.46 9.04 -3.97
C HIS A 129 4.80 9.43 -5.40
N THR A 130 4.44 10.66 -5.75
CA THR A 130 4.83 11.29 -7.00
C THR A 130 5.95 12.29 -6.67
N PRO A 131 7.12 12.21 -7.34
CA PRO A 131 8.16 13.20 -7.16
C PRO A 131 7.70 14.57 -7.69
N ASP A 132 7.39 15.50 -6.81
CA ASP A 132 6.74 16.76 -7.21
C ASP A 132 7.71 17.85 -7.69
N ASN A 133 9.03 17.69 -7.52
CA ASN A 133 10.02 18.70 -7.96
C ASN A 133 11.44 18.14 -8.18
N PHE A 134 11.91 18.17 -9.43
CA PHE A 134 13.26 17.80 -9.81
C PHE A 134 14.18 19.02 -9.89
N HIS A 135 14.83 19.38 -8.77
CA HIS A 135 15.85 20.43 -8.77
C HIS A 135 17.17 19.93 -9.35
N PHE A 136 17.87 20.79 -10.10
CA PHE A 136 19.16 20.47 -10.73
C PHE A 136 20.18 19.88 -9.75
N ILE A 137 20.36 20.49 -8.57
CA ILE A 137 21.30 19.99 -7.55
C ILE A 137 20.93 18.58 -7.07
N GLY A 138 19.63 18.27 -7.03
CA GLY A 138 19.13 16.98 -6.59
C GLY A 138 19.32 15.93 -7.67
N ILE A 139 19.03 16.26 -8.93
CA ILE A 139 19.34 15.40 -10.09
C ILE A 139 20.84 15.10 -10.15
N PHE A 140 21.69 16.12 -9.98
CA PHE A 140 23.14 15.95 -9.95
C PHE A 140 23.58 14.97 -8.85
N LYS A 141 23.07 15.14 -7.62
CA LYS A 141 23.33 14.21 -6.50
C LYS A 141 22.85 12.80 -6.81
N TYR A 142 21.67 12.66 -7.40
CA TYR A 142 21.11 11.37 -7.79
C TYR A 142 21.98 10.66 -8.82
N LEU A 143 22.38 11.35 -9.90
CA LEU A 143 23.21 10.80 -10.98
C LEU A 143 24.61 10.43 -10.48
N LYS A 144 25.23 11.30 -9.66
CA LYS A 144 26.54 11.03 -9.05
C LYS A 144 26.49 9.80 -8.14
N LEU A 145 25.45 9.65 -7.32
CA LEU A 145 25.28 8.48 -6.45
C LEU A 145 24.96 7.19 -7.22
N ARG A 146 24.45 7.29 -8.45
CA ARG A 146 24.29 6.16 -9.38
C ARG A 146 25.56 5.83 -10.19
N GLY A 147 26.61 6.66 -10.08
CA GLY A 147 27.83 6.51 -10.88
C GLY A 147 27.64 6.81 -12.38
N ALA A 148 26.61 7.58 -12.73
CA ALA A 148 26.32 7.93 -14.13
C ALA A 148 27.19 9.10 -14.64
N ILE A 149 27.73 9.90 -13.71
CA ILE A 149 28.62 11.04 -13.92
C ILE A 149 29.64 11.13 -12.79
#